data_AF-A0A182N8N4-F1
#
_entry.id   AF-A0A182N8N4-F1
#
_cell.length_a   1.000
_cell.length_b   1.000
_cell.length_c   1.000
_cell.angle_alpha   90.00
_cell.angle_beta   90.00
_cell.angle_gamma   90.00
#
_symmetry.space_group_name_H-M   'P 1'
#
loop_
_entity.id
_entity.type
_entity.pdbx_description
1 polymer ?
#
loop_
_entity_poly.entity_id
_entity_poly.type
_entity_poly.pdbx_seq_one_letter_code
_entity_poly.pdbx_strand_id
1 'polypeptide(L)'
;CILCDKETDNVETSLKQQLFCNGYDPKKRPALDEFDTLNISSFSVLYQFEFFWTDSRLTWNASDWSNITNIQITHDEVWFPHFKNILSDYKGVSSLSCTNPNCNLYHTGSVYCLPVCTISAMCSPAYSRWPFNTVSCHMWFSNRDKELVDEINFLPMRTQMGLNASPGAWCLTSFEANTTTLEYPGAAVRTVEKFTFGLHHNPNTA
;
A
#
# COMPACT_ATOMS: atom_id res chain seq x y z
N CYS A 1 -1.85 14.53 15.26
CA CYS A 1 -3.25 14.85 15.58
C CYS A 1 -3.46 16.34 15.40
N ILE A 2 -4.60 16.76 14.84
CA ILE A 2 -5.00 18.17 14.78
C ILE A 2 -5.70 18.49 16.11
N LEU A 3 -5.42 19.65 16.70
CA LEU A 3 -6.04 20.11 17.94
C LEU A 3 -6.96 21.28 17.59
N CYS A 4 -8.24 21.00 17.29
CA CYS A 4 -9.17 22.03 16.81
C CYS A 4 -9.36 23.18 17.81
N ASP A 5 -9.37 22.88 19.11
CA ASP A 5 -9.69 23.82 20.19
C ASP A 5 -8.47 24.58 20.74
N LYS A 6 -7.36 24.66 20.00
CA LYS A 6 -6.11 25.26 20.47
C LYS A 6 -5.51 26.25 19.47
N GLU A 7 -5.44 27.53 19.86
CA GLU A 7 -4.73 28.56 19.10
C GLU A 7 -3.25 28.21 18.90
N THR A 8 -2.70 28.61 17.74
CA THR A 8 -1.32 28.30 17.36
C THR A 8 -0.80 29.30 16.32
N ASP A 9 0.43 29.77 16.53
CA ASP A 9 1.15 30.66 15.61
C ASP A 9 1.75 29.90 14.40
N ASN A 10 1.60 28.57 14.35
CA ASN A 10 2.13 27.74 13.28
C ASN A 10 1.13 27.66 12.11
N VAL A 11 1.40 28.40 11.04
CA VAL A 11 0.55 28.54 9.84
C VAL A 11 0.11 27.20 9.23
N GLU A 12 0.97 26.19 9.20
CA GLU A 12 0.63 24.85 8.69
C GLU A 12 -0.43 24.16 9.57
N THR A 13 -0.34 24.34 10.89
CA THR A 13 -1.32 23.84 11.85
C THR A 13 -2.63 24.63 11.77
N SER A 14 -2.56 25.95 11.59
CA SER A 14 -3.74 26.80 11.36
C SER A 14 -4.51 26.39 10.10
N LEU A 15 -3.80 26.10 8.99
CA LEU A 15 -4.41 25.61 7.76
C LEU A 15 -5.08 24.24 7.96
N LYS A 16 -4.42 23.32 8.68
CA LYS A 16 -4.99 22.01 9.03
C LYS A 16 -6.24 22.15 9.91
N GLN A 17 -6.25 23.08 10.87
CA GLN A 17 -7.45 23.38 11.66
C GLN A 17 -8.58 23.92 10.77
N GLN A 18 -8.28 24.87 9.87
CA GLN A 18 -9.28 25.46 8.98
C GLN A 18 -9.94 24.43 8.06
N LEU A 19 -9.16 23.51 7.47
CA LEU A 19 -9.68 22.51 6.54
C LEU A 19 -10.43 21.37 7.25
N PHE A 20 -9.83 20.77 8.29
CA PHE A 20 -10.30 19.49 8.82
C PHE A 20 -11.24 19.61 10.04
N CYS A 21 -11.32 20.78 10.70
CA CYS A 21 -12.23 20.98 11.83
C CYS A 21 -13.61 21.54 11.40
N ASN A 22 -13.74 22.11 10.20
CA ASN A 22 -14.95 22.84 9.77
C ASN A 22 -15.91 21.99 8.93
N GLY A 23 -16.42 20.90 9.51
CA GLY A 23 -17.48 20.09 8.90
C GLY A 23 -17.04 19.10 7.81
N TYR A 24 -15.73 19.00 7.56
CA TYR A 24 -15.17 17.90 6.78
C TYR A 24 -15.42 16.55 7.48
N ASP A 25 -15.85 15.54 6.73
CA ASP A 25 -16.09 14.18 7.23
C ASP A 25 -15.45 13.18 6.27
N PRO A 26 -14.30 12.57 6.62
CA PRO A 26 -13.56 11.69 5.71
C PRO A 26 -14.39 10.48 5.27
N LYS A 27 -15.42 10.08 6.04
CA LYS A 27 -16.27 8.92 5.72
C LYS A 27 -17.17 9.14 4.50
N LYS A 28 -17.21 10.34 3.93
CA LYS A 28 -18.01 10.65 2.73
C LYS A 28 -17.14 10.60 1.48
N ARG A 29 -17.56 9.75 0.52
CA ARG A 29 -17.01 9.70 -0.84
C ARG A 29 -16.90 11.13 -1.42
N PRO A 30 -15.71 11.61 -1.81
CA PRO A 30 -15.54 12.95 -2.36
C PRO A 30 -16.00 12.99 -3.82
N ALA A 31 -17.31 13.17 -4.00
CA ALA A 31 -17.98 13.48 -5.26
C ALA A 31 -19.04 14.54 -4.96
N LEU A 32 -19.31 15.44 -5.91
CA LEU A 32 -20.35 16.46 -5.72
C LEU A 32 -21.75 15.87 -6.00
N ASP A 33 -21.80 14.85 -6.84
CA ASP A 33 -22.98 14.08 -7.19
C ASP A 33 -22.75 12.57 -7.04
N GLU A 34 -23.83 11.78 -6.94
CA GLU A 34 -23.73 10.33 -6.83
C GLU A 34 -23.26 9.63 -8.12
N PHE A 35 -23.32 10.29 -9.28
CA PHE A 35 -23.03 9.72 -10.61
C PHE A 35 -21.61 9.97 -11.17
N ASP A 36 -20.72 10.69 -10.47
CA ASP A 36 -19.32 10.96 -10.89
C ASP A 36 -18.42 9.67 -11.03
N THR A 37 -17.29 9.70 -11.80
CA THR A 37 -16.39 8.58 -12.25
C THR A 37 -14.89 9.04 -12.45
N LEU A 38 -13.74 8.37 -12.80
CA LEU A 38 -12.90 7.19 -12.35
C LEU A 38 -11.37 7.59 -12.12
N ASN A 39 -10.37 6.64 -11.97
CA ASN A 39 -8.90 6.71 -11.56
C ASN A 39 -8.47 6.63 -10.02
N ILE A 40 -7.50 5.77 -9.52
CA ILE A 40 -7.27 4.89 -8.25
C ILE A 40 -7.39 3.20 -8.18
N SER A 41 -6.62 2.00 -8.36
CA SER A 41 -5.46 1.00 -8.84
C SER A 41 -3.85 1.05 -9.16
N SER A 42 -2.87 0.22 -8.60
CA SER A 42 -1.43 0.59 -8.09
C SER A 42 0.06 -0.04 -8.30
N PHE A 43 1.16 0.49 -7.61
CA PHE A 43 2.69 0.15 -7.53
C PHE A 43 3.24 -0.26 -6.12
N SER A 44 4.33 -1.03 -5.88
CA SER A 44 4.95 -1.17 -4.51
C SER A 44 6.42 -1.69 -4.40
N VAL A 45 7.10 -1.52 -3.24
CA VAL A 45 8.47 -2.02 -2.89
C VAL A 45 8.57 -2.58 -1.44
N LEU A 46 9.43 -3.58 -1.16
CA LEU A 46 9.65 -4.14 0.21
C LEU A 46 10.54 -3.27 1.12
N TYR A 47 10.11 -2.04 1.30
CA TYR A 47 10.45 -1.11 2.39
C TYR A 47 9.38 -0.01 2.49
N GLN A 48 8.66 0.21 1.40
CA GLN A 48 7.64 1.22 1.20
C GLN A 48 6.59 0.64 0.24
N PHE A 49 5.46 0.18 0.79
CA PHE A 49 4.29 -0.05 -0.05
C PHE A 49 3.85 1.32 -0.57
N GLU A 50 3.50 1.36 -1.84
CA GLU A 50 2.96 2.55 -2.48
C GLU A 50 1.58 2.18 -3.03
N PHE A 51 0.75 3.17 -3.27
CA PHE A 51 -0.44 3.01 -4.09
C PHE A 51 -0.64 4.31 -4.88
N PHE A 52 0.11 4.56 -5.98
CA PHE A 52 -0.48 5.29 -7.13
C PHE A 52 -1.75 4.55 -7.53
N TRP A 53 -2.88 5.10 -7.99
CA TRP A 53 -3.97 4.17 -8.37
C TRP A 53 -4.84 4.52 -9.70
N THR A 54 -5.66 3.62 -10.33
CA THR A 54 -6.84 3.72 -11.34
C THR A 54 -8.37 3.22 -11.01
N ASP A 55 -9.30 3.93 -10.27
CA ASP A 55 -10.83 4.00 -10.10
C ASP A 55 -11.49 5.13 -9.13
N SER A 56 -11.55 6.48 -9.36
CA SER A 56 -12.13 7.56 -8.47
C SER A 56 -13.24 8.44 -9.09
N ARG A 57 -13.32 9.74 -8.73
CA ARG A 57 -14.33 10.77 -9.04
C ARG A 57 -13.71 12.19 -9.00
N LEU A 58 -12.38 12.25 -9.07
CA LEU A 58 -11.55 13.34 -8.52
C LEU A 58 -10.73 14.08 -9.58
N THR A 59 -11.25 14.17 -10.80
CA THR A 59 -10.67 15.02 -11.85
C THR A 59 -11.13 16.47 -11.67
N TRP A 60 -10.22 17.43 -11.78
CA TRP A 60 -10.60 18.84 -11.93
C TRP A 60 -9.72 19.55 -12.96
N ASN A 61 -10.26 20.63 -13.53
CA ASN A 61 -9.50 21.53 -14.38
C ASN A 61 -8.70 22.50 -13.51
N ALA A 62 -7.37 22.45 -13.58
CA ALA A 62 -6.50 23.22 -12.69
C ALA A 62 -6.68 24.75 -12.85
N SER A 63 -6.99 25.26 -14.04
CA SER A 63 -7.16 26.71 -14.27
C SER A 63 -8.24 27.33 -13.40
N ASP A 64 -9.28 26.55 -13.11
CA ASP A 64 -10.49 27.02 -12.42
C ASP A 64 -10.27 27.09 -10.90
N TRP A 65 -9.17 26.48 -10.43
CA TRP A 65 -8.73 26.39 -9.03
C TRP A 65 -7.31 26.96 -8.88
N SER A 66 -7.04 28.12 -9.46
CA SER A 66 -5.76 28.85 -9.33
C SER A 66 -4.51 28.06 -9.73
N ASN A 67 -4.64 27.12 -10.68
CA ASN A 67 -3.61 26.17 -11.11
C ASN A 67 -3.15 25.16 -10.04
N ILE A 68 -3.98 24.86 -9.04
CA ILE A 68 -3.79 23.72 -8.14
C ILE A 68 -3.85 22.43 -8.98
N THR A 69 -2.76 21.66 -8.99
CA THR A 69 -2.61 20.43 -9.79
C THR A 69 -2.56 19.16 -8.95
N ASN A 70 -2.38 19.27 -7.63
CA ASN A 70 -2.52 18.18 -6.67
C ASN A 70 -2.88 18.68 -5.28
N ILE A 71 -3.44 17.80 -4.44
CA ILE A 71 -3.73 18.02 -3.02
C ILE A 71 -3.34 16.78 -2.20
N GLN A 72 -2.90 17.00 -0.96
CA GLN A 72 -2.68 15.92 0.02
C GLN A 72 -4.02 15.49 0.62
N ILE A 73 -4.23 14.17 0.74
CA ILE A 73 -5.40 13.53 1.38
C ILE A 73 -4.96 12.31 2.22
N THR A 74 -5.80 11.80 3.11
CA THR A 74 -5.56 10.59 3.92
C THR A 74 -6.40 9.38 3.50
N HIS A 75 -6.12 8.20 4.06
CA HIS A 75 -6.65 6.91 3.57
C HIS A 75 -8.15 6.69 3.71
N ASP A 76 -8.78 7.51 4.55
CA ASP A 76 -10.20 7.52 4.87
C ASP A 76 -10.98 8.44 3.92
N GLU A 77 -10.34 9.50 3.44
CA GLU A 77 -10.88 10.54 2.54
C GLU A 77 -11.13 10.06 1.10
N VAL A 78 -10.72 8.84 0.77
CA VAL A 78 -10.72 8.28 -0.59
C VAL A 78 -10.86 6.75 -0.53
N TRP A 79 -11.38 6.13 -1.59
CA TRP A 79 -11.48 4.67 -1.66
C TRP A 79 -10.09 4.01 -1.67
N PHE A 80 -9.68 3.44 -0.54
CA PHE A 80 -8.38 2.78 -0.41
C PHE A 80 -8.49 1.24 -0.63
N PRO A 81 -7.66 0.63 -1.51
CA PRO A 81 -7.70 -0.79 -1.84
C PRO A 81 -7.15 -1.60 -0.67
N HIS A 82 -8.07 -2.12 0.15
CA HIS A 82 -7.70 -2.95 1.27
C HIS A 82 -7.27 -4.33 0.78
N PHE A 83 -5.99 -4.63 0.89
CA PHE A 83 -5.43 -5.97 0.69
C PHE A 83 -5.33 -6.71 2.03
N LYS A 84 -5.13 -8.04 1.96
CA LYS A 84 -4.73 -8.89 3.10
C LYS A 84 -3.53 -9.75 2.69
N ASN A 85 -2.63 -10.04 3.62
CA ASN A 85 -1.70 -11.14 3.42
C ASN A 85 -2.32 -12.45 3.92
N ILE A 86 -1.89 -13.56 3.31
CA ILE A 86 -2.29 -14.89 3.71
C ILE A 86 -1.05 -15.57 4.30
N LEU A 87 -1.13 -15.90 5.60
CA LEU A 87 -0.09 -16.62 6.31
C LEU A 87 -0.12 -18.11 5.96
N SER A 88 1.06 -18.74 5.99
CA SER A 88 1.26 -20.17 5.71
C SER A 88 0.73 -21.11 6.79
N ASP A 89 0.20 -20.59 7.90
CA ASP A 89 -0.54 -21.36 8.89
C ASP A 89 -2.05 -21.45 8.59
N TYR A 90 -2.51 -20.76 7.54
CA TYR A 90 -3.89 -20.72 7.04
C TYR A 90 -4.96 -20.34 8.08
N LYS A 91 -4.59 -19.72 9.21
CA LYS A 91 -5.56 -19.35 10.28
C LYS A 91 -6.48 -18.18 9.93
N GLY A 92 -6.38 -17.62 8.72
CA GLY A 92 -7.21 -16.51 8.24
C GLY A 92 -6.90 -15.14 8.86
N VAL A 93 -5.99 -15.09 9.84
CA VAL A 93 -5.47 -13.85 10.44
C VAL A 93 -4.36 -13.30 9.56
N SER A 94 -4.52 -12.07 9.09
CA SER A 94 -3.51 -11.33 8.33
C SER A 94 -2.51 -10.70 9.31
N SER A 95 -1.21 -10.84 9.05
CA SER A 95 -0.15 -10.08 9.77
C SER A 95 0.15 -8.72 9.16
N LEU A 96 -0.49 -8.38 8.04
CA LEU A 96 -0.49 -7.02 7.49
C LEU A 96 -1.12 -6.02 8.47
N SER A 97 -0.33 -5.02 8.87
CA SER A 97 -0.78 -3.85 9.62
C SER A 97 -0.21 -2.59 9.01
N CYS A 98 -1.07 -1.80 8.33
CA CYS A 98 -0.70 -0.52 7.73
C CYS A 98 -1.21 0.64 8.59
N THR A 99 -0.35 1.62 8.89
CA THR A 99 -0.81 2.91 9.43
C THR A 99 -1.38 3.79 8.32
N ASN A 100 -2.35 4.66 8.66
CA ASN A 100 -3.02 5.58 7.74
C ASN A 100 -2.02 6.26 6.76
N PRO A 101 -2.02 5.91 5.46
CA PRO A 101 -1.19 6.60 4.49
C PRO A 101 -1.59 8.07 4.30
N ASN A 102 -0.57 8.93 4.27
CA ASN A 102 -0.68 10.16 3.49
C ASN A 102 -0.69 9.80 2.00
N CYS A 103 -1.51 10.51 1.24
CA CYS A 103 -1.74 10.28 -0.17
C CYS A 103 -1.76 11.60 -0.94
N ASN A 104 -1.32 11.59 -2.20
CA ASN A 104 -1.33 12.76 -3.07
C ASN A 104 -2.30 12.56 -4.23
N LEU A 105 -3.40 13.31 -4.26
CA LEU A 105 -4.37 13.32 -5.35
C LEU A 105 -3.99 14.37 -6.39
N TYR A 106 -3.87 13.98 -7.65
CA TYR A 106 -3.60 14.86 -8.79
C TYR A 106 -4.89 15.23 -9.52
N HIS A 107 -4.89 16.37 -10.20
CA HIS A 107 -6.07 16.88 -10.93
C HIS A 107 -6.56 15.98 -12.09
N THR A 108 -5.77 14.97 -12.45
CA THR A 108 -6.10 13.87 -13.37
C THR A 108 -6.92 12.75 -12.71
N GLY A 109 -7.33 12.90 -11.45
CA GLY A 109 -7.98 11.87 -10.62
C GLY A 109 -7.02 10.81 -10.08
N SER A 110 -5.81 10.71 -10.62
CA SER A 110 -4.74 9.82 -10.14
C SER A 110 -4.39 10.19 -8.70
N VAL A 111 -4.38 9.24 -7.77
CA VAL A 111 -3.88 9.46 -6.39
C VAL A 111 -2.62 8.62 -6.18
N TYR A 112 -1.80 8.94 -5.17
CA TYR A 112 -0.58 8.25 -4.76
C TYR A 112 -0.42 8.20 -3.22
N CYS A 113 -0.77 7.08 -2.59
CA CYS A 113 -0.54 6.80 -1.18
C CYS A 113 0.83 6.18 -0.89
N LEU A 114 1.35 6.41 0.32
CA LEU A 114 2.54 5.75 0.87
C LEU A 114 2.26 5.11 2.24
N PRO A 115 1.57 3.95 2.30
CA PRO A 115 1.27 3.29 3.57
C PRO A 115 2.50 2.60 4.16
N VAL A 116 2.84 2.98 5.39
CA VAL A 116 3.82 2.25 6.20
C VAL A 116 3.15 0.98 6.73
N CYS A 117 3.37 -0.14 6.02
CA CYS A 117 2.84 -1.46 6.36
C CYS A 117 3.91 -2.34 7.01
N THR A 118 3.62 -2.83 8.22
CA THR A 118 4.32 -3.98 8.80
C THR A 118 3.67 -5.26 8.30
N ILE A 119 4.47 -6.28 7.98
CA ILE A 119 4.00 -7.57 7.46
C ILE A 119 5.04 -8.67 7.69
N SER A 120 4.58 -9.91 7.88
CA SER A 120 5.44 -11.09 7.98
C SER A 120 5.46 -11.88 6.67
N ALA A 121 6.66 -12.27 6.22
CA ALA A 121 6.86 -13.23 5.14
C ALA A 121 7.16 -14.63 5.70
N MET A 122 6.81 -15.69 4.97
CA MET A 122 7.30 -17.04 5.28
C MET A 122 8.67 -17.21 4.63
N CYS A 123 9.71 -17.48 5.43
CA CYS A 123 11.09 -17.53 4.95
C CYS A 123 11.73 -18.91 5.19
N SER A 124 12.25 -19.50 4.12
CA SER A 124 12.92 -20.81 4.08
C SER A 124 14.44 -20.63 3.98
N PRO A 125 15.22 -20.91 5.04
CA PRO A 125 16.67 -20.72 5.05
C PRO A 125 17.43 -21.88 4.37
N ALA A 126 18.40 -21.54 3.52
CA ALA A 126 19.33 -22.49 2.91
C ALA A 126 20.65 -22.53 3.70
N TYR A 127 20.73 -23.40 4.71
CA TYR A 127 21.89 -23.51 5.60
C TYR A 127 23.18 -24.06 4.95
N SER A 128 23.15 -24.43 3.67
CA SER A 128 24.27 -25.06 2.94
C SER A 128 25.52 -24.18 2.77
N ARG A 129 25.47 -22.90 3.16
CA ARG A 129 26.59 -21.93 3.10
C ARG A 129 26.75 -21.09 4.37
N TRP A 130 26.31 -21.58 5.52
CA TRP A 130 26.46 -20.88 6.81
C TRP A 130 27.91 -20.40 7.05
N PRO A 131 28.17 -19.13 7.47
CA PRO A 131 27.22 -18.09 7.89
C PRO A 131 26.68 -17.18 6.76
N PHE A 132 27.05 -17.43 5.51
CA PHE A 132 26.58 -16.72 4.31
C PHE A 132 25.34 -17.41 3.72
N ASN A 133 24.36 -17.71 4.58
CA ASN A 133 23.14 -18.39 4.15
C ASN A 133 22.26 -17.46 3.32
N THR A 134 21.71 -18.01 2.23
CA THR A 134 20.57 -17.40 1.55
C THR A 134 19.26 -17.83 2.21
N VAL A 135 18.23 -17.02 2.05
CA VAL A 135 16.88 -17.27 2.54
C VAL A 135 15.90 -16.95 1.43
N SER A 136 15.04 -17.90 1.06
CA SER A 136 13.95 -17.69 0.09
C SER A 136 12.68 -17.37 0.87
N CYS A 137 12.13 -16.18 0.69
CA CYS A 137 10.93 -15.72 1.34
C CYS A 137 9.74 -15.67 0.38
N HIS A 138 8.56 -16.01 0.87
CA HIS A 138 7.31 -16.04 0.11
C HIS A 138 6.22 -15.28 0.88
N MET A 139 5.37 -14.57 0.13
CA MET A 139 4.22 -13.84 0.62
C MET A 139 3.07 -14.03 -0.36
N TRP A 140 1.85 -14.16 0.14
CA TRP A 140 0.64 -14.26 -0.68
C TRP A 140 -0.30 -13.13 -0.31
N PHE A 141 -0.82 -12.46 -1.32
CA PHE A 141 -1.69 -11.30 -1.21
C PHE A 141 -3.01 -11.53 -1.94
N SER A 142 -4.09 -11.00 -1.38
CA SER A 142 -5.41 -11.04 -2.00
C SER A 142 -6.17 -9.78 -1.57
N ASN A 143 -7.23 -9.42 -2.28
CA ASN A 143 -8.16 -8.39 -1.79
C ASN A 143 -8.61 -8.77 -0.37
N ARG A 144 -8.75 -7.81 0.56
CA ARG A 144 -9.30 -8.06 1.90
C ARG A 144 -10.74 -8.51 1.80
N ASP A 145 -11.51 -7.81 0.97
CA ASP A 145 -12.85 -8.20 0.56
C ASP A 145 -12.82 -9.60 -0.11
N LYS A 146 -13.93 -10.32 -0.03
CA LYS A 146 -14.06 -11.67 -0.58
C LYS A 146 -14.75 -11.70 -1.94
N GLU A 147 -15.52 -10.67 -2.27
CA GLU A 147 -16.34 -10.55 -3.49
C GLU A 147 -15.50 -9.86 -4.57
N LEU A 148 -14.84 -8.75 -4.23
CA LEU A 148 -13.95 -7.99 -5.12
C LEU A 148 -12.59 -8.67 -5.43
N VAL A 149 -12.47 -10.00 -5.31
CA VAL A 149 -11.20 -10.74 -5.57
C VAL A 149 -10.92 -10.89 -7.05
N ASP A 150 -11.94 -11.14 -7.87
CA ASP A 150 -11.79 -11.29 -9.32
C ASP A 150 -11.93 -9.92 -10.05
N GLU A 151 -12.31 -8.87 -9.32
CA GLU A 151 -12.47 -7.50 -9.84
C GLU A 151 -11.20 -6.64 -9.67
N ILE A 152 -10.45 -6.82 -8.56
CA ILE A 152 -9.32 -5.94 -8.19
C ILE A 152 -7.99 -6.68 -8.31
N ASN A 153 -7.25 -6.37 -9.36
CA ASN A 153 -5.95 -6.95 -9.68
C ASN A 153 -4.80 -6.12 -9.08
N PHE A 154 -4.11 -6.66 -8.07
CA PHE A 154 -2.95 -6.02 -7.43
C PHE A 154 -1.66 -6.24 -8.24
N LEU A 155 -1.44 -5.40 -9.26
CA LEU A 155 -0.30 -5.52 -10.17
C LEU A 155 1.00 -4.91 -9.58
N PRO A 156 2.16 -5.56 -9.71
CA PRO A 156 3.44 -5.02 -9.26
C PRO A 156 4.06 -4.09 -10.33
N MET A 157 3.86 -2.77 -10.23
CA MET A 157 4.51 -1.81 -11.17
C MET A 157 6.06 -1.79 -11.11
N ARG A 158 6.71 -2.53 -10.19
CA ARG A 158 8.16 -2.81 -10.30
C ARG A 158 8.51 -4.22 -9.83
N THR A 159 9.08 -5.02 -10.74
CA THR A 159 9.63 -6.35 -10.47
C THR A 159 11.11 -6.33 -10.07
N GLN A 160 11.77 -5.16 -10.14
CA GLN A 160 13.15 -4.96 -9.69
C GLN A 160 13.20 -3.86 -8.62
N MET A 161 13.43 -4.24 -7.36
CA MET A 161 13.74 -3.28 -6.30
C MET A 161 15.17 -2.76 -6.47
N GLY A 162 15.43 -1.52 -6.03
CA GLY A 162 16.78 -0.97 -6.06
C GLY A 162 17.70 -1.77 -5.12
N LEU A 163 18.71 -2.44 -5.69
CA LEU A 163 19.60 -3.42 -5.02
C LEU A 163 20.43 -2.89 -3.83
N ASN A 164 20.29 -1.60 -3.48
CA ASN A 164 21.09 -0.90 -2.47
C ASN A 164 20.30 -0.55 -1.20
N ALA A 165 19.04 -0.98 -1.08
CA ALA A 165 18.19 -0.70 0.09
C ALA A 165 18.11 -1.91 1.03
N SER A 166 19.00 -1.96 2.04
CA SER A 166 18.95 -2.97 3.12
C SER A 166 19.47 -2.43 4.45
N PRO A 167 18.76 -2.61 5.58
CA PRO A 167 19.31 -2.36 6.91
C PRO A 167 20.30 -3.47 7.32
N GLY A 168 21.56 -3.11 7.53
CA GLY A 168 22.59 -4.02 8.09
C GLY A 168 22.94 -5.23 7.21
N ALA A 169 23.02 -6.41 7.82
CA ALA A 169 23.65 -7.61 7.26
C ALA A 169 22.85 -8.42 6.21
N TRP A 170 21.78 -7.88 5.59
CA TRP A 170 20.86 -8.65 4.75
C TRP A 170 20.57 -8.01 3.39
N CYS A 171 21.29 -8.43 2.34
CA CYS A 171 21.10 -7.92 0.99
C CYS A 171 19.96 -8.63 0.26
N LEU A 172 19.11 -7.88 -0.45
CA LEU A 172 18.12 -8.45 -1.38
C LEU A 172 18.84 -8.94 -2.65
N THR A 173 18.57 -10.18 -3.07
CA THR A 173 19.21 -10.81 -4.24
C THR A 173 18.26 -11.12 -5.40
N SER A 174 16.97 -11.25 -5.13
CA SER A 174 15.93 -11.41 -6.14
C SER A 174 14.58 -10.92 -5.64
N PHE A 175 13.72 -10.53 -6.57
CA PHE A 175 12.28 -10.35 -6.37
C PHE A 175 11.55 -10.88 -7.61
N GLU A 176 10.45 -11.58 -7.38
CA GLU A 176 9.56 -12.14 -8.40
C GLU A 176 8.14 -12.02 -7.87
N ALA A 177 7.20 -11.63 -8.74
CA ALA A 177 5.80 -11.47 -8.41
C ALA A 177 4.96 -12.13 -9.51
N ASN A 178 4.23 -13.19 -9.14
CA ASN A 178 3.43 -14.00 -10.04
C ASN A 178 2.06 -14.26 -9.40
N THR A 179 1.01 -14.13 -10.19
CA THR A 179 -0.34 -14.56 -9.81
C THR A 179 -0.41 -16.09 -9.72
N THR A 180 -1.10 -16.61 -8.70
CA THR A 180 -1.23 -18.05 -8.46
C THR A 180 -2.58 -18.38 -7.79
N THR A 181 -2.97 -19.66 -7.79
CA THR A 181 -4.17 -20.13 -7.10
C THR A 181 -3.80 -20.70 -5.73
N LEU A 182 -4.47 -20.23 -4.67
CA LEU A 182 -4.35 -20.79 -3.33
C LEU A 182 -5.55 -21.69 -3.03
N GLU A 183 -5.28 -22.98 -2.83
CA GLU A 183 -6.26 -23.96 -2.39
C GLU A 183 -6.37 -23.96 -0.87
N TYR A 184 -7.57 -23.73 -0.34
CA TYR A 184 -7.84 -23.75 1.09
C TYR A 184 -8.67 -24.99 1.45
N PRO A 185 -8.26 -25.82 2.44
CA PRO A 185 -9.02 -27.00 2.84
C PRO A 185 -10.47 -26.67 3.23
N GLY A 186 -11.43 -27.04 2.38
CA GLY A 186 -12.86 -26.81 2.63
C GLY A 186 -13.38 -25.42 2.23
N ALA A 187 -12.65 -24.62 1.45
CA ALA A 187 -13.17 -23.39 0.85
C ALA A 187 -12.81 -23.26 -0.63
N ALA A 188 -13.53 -22.39 -1.35
CA ALA A 188 -13.27 -22.14 -2.77
C ALA A 188 -11.83 -21.66 -3.02
N VAL A 189 -11.22 -22.18 -4.09
CA VAL A 189 -9.91 -21.75 -4.60
C VAL A 189 -9.95 -20.24 -4.86
N ARG A 190 -8.87 -19.53 -4.51
CA ARG A 190 -8.76 -18.08 -4.75
C ARG A 190 -7.52 -17.74 -5.54
N THR A 191 -7.68 -16.84 -6.50
CA THR A 191 -6.57 -16.12 -7.12
C THR A 191 -5.88 -15.24 -6.07
N VAL A 192 -4.56 -15.36 -5.97
CA VAL A 192 -3.71 -14.60 -5.04
C VAL A 192 -2.43 -14.18 -5.75
N GLU A 193 -1.92 -13.01 -5.42
CA GLU A 193 -0.64 -12.54 -5.93
C GLU A 193 0.49 -13.05 -5.02
N LYS A 194 1.44 -13.81 -5.57
CA LYS A 194 2.55 -14.40 -4.82
C LYS A 194 3.83 -13.63 -5.09
N PHE A 195 4.32 -12.93 -4.07
CA PHE A 195 5.67 -12.38 -4.08
C PHE A 195 6.67 -13.42 -3.55
N THR A 196 7.80 -13.56 -4.23
CA THR A 196 8.94 -14.39 -3.84
C THR A 196 10.20 -13.54 -3.89
N PHE A 197 11.03 -13.60 -2.84
CA PHE A 197 12.25 -12.79 -2.78
C PHE A 197 13.39 -13.51 -2.08
N GLY A 198 14.60 -13.32 -2.60
CA GLY A 198 15.83 -13.85 -2.04
C GLY A 198 16.53 -12.83 -1.14
N LEU A 199 16.92 -13.25 0.06
CA LEU A 199 17.83 -12.51 0.94
C LEU A 199 19.15 -13.27 1.07
N HIS A 200 20.26 -12.54 1.21
CA HIS A 200 21.61 -13.07 1.44
C HIS A 200 22.23 -12.42 2.67
N HIS A 201 22.68 -13.24 3.62
CA HIS A 201 23.36 -12.76 4.82
C HIS A 201 24.83 -12.39 4.55
N ASN A 202 25.19 -11.13 4.79
CA ASN A 202 26.56 -10.65 4.81
C ASN A 202 26.96 -10.26 6.25
N PRO A 203 27.53 -11.19 7.04
CA PRO A 203 27.91 -10.92 8.44
C PRO A 203 29.01 -9.87 8.62
N ASN A 204 29.61 -9.36 7.53
CA ASN A 204 30.66 -8.34 7.58
C ASN A 204 30.13 -6.89 7.53
N THR A 205 28.80 -6.69 7.56
CA THR A 205 28.16 -5.36 7.50
C THR A 205 27.15 -5.16 8.63
N ALA A 206 27.55 -5.55 9.83
CA ALA A 206 26.86 -5.33 11.11
C ALA A 206 27.81 -4.64 12.12
#